data_AF-A0A183TQK2-F1
#
_entry.id   AF-A0A183TQK2-F1
#
_cell.length_a   1.000
_cell.length_b   1.000
_cell.length_c   1.000
_cell.angle_alpha   90.00
_cell.angle_beta   90.00
_cell.angle_gamma   90.00
#
_symmetry.space_group_name_H-M   'P 1'
#
loop_
_entity.id
_entity.type
_entity.pdbx_description
1 polymer ?
#
loop_
_entity_poly.entity_id
_entity_poly.type
_entity_poly.pdbx_seq_one_letter_code
_entity_poly.pdbx_strand_id
1 'polypeptide(L)'
;MTSTQETALALFQGLQKVHKEGAPLRPIVSLKGTPTFGIAKWLSRRFTFRTADSVTTVSSSTQYFEKLIEVSLLPSDFMVSFDVKSIFTSIPQDLADETIGLLLQDKYDETENRLGKAQILQLLKFCLRTCFTFDGTIYEHLSPYFTTVSDDGFERKSETPGQ
;
A
#
# COMPACT_ATOMS: atom_id res chain seq x y z
N MET A 1 35.91 -2.33 -8.67
CA MET A 1 35.22 -3.64 -8.60
C MET A 1 33.75 -3.35 -8.40
N THR A 2 32.96 -3.51 -9.46
CA THR A 2 31.50 -3.32 -9.43
C THR A 2 30.88 -4.44 -8.60
N SER A 3 30.37 -4.10 -7.41
CA SER A 3 29.50 -4.98 -6.64
C SER A 3 28.34 -5.40 -7.53
N THR A 4 28.32 -6.65 -7.95
CA THR A 4 27.20 -7.24 -8.68
C THR A 4 26.07 -7.32 -7.67
N GLN A 5 25.12 -6.39 -7.74
CA GLN A 5 23.94 -6.42 -6.89
C GLN A 5 23.14 -7.68 -7.27
N GLU A 6 23.27 -8.74 -6.47
CA GLU A 6 22.49 -9.97 -6.65
C GLU A 6 21.01 -9.60 -6.74
N THR A 7 20.36 -10.08 -7.79
CA THR A 7 18.92 -9.92 -7.97
C THR A 7 18.22 -10.76 -6.90
N ALA A 8 17.85 -10.14 -5.80
CA ALA A 8 17.18 -10.81 -4.70
C ALA A 8 15.66 -10.87 -4.93
N LEU A 9 15.05 -12.03 -4.66
CA LEU A 9 13.60 -12.15 -4.53
C LEU A 9 13.10 -11.35 -3.33
N ALA A 10 11.80 -11.05 -3.31
CA ALA A 10 11.23 -10.27 -2.21
C ALA A 10 11.36 -11.03 -0.88
N LEU A 11 11.55 -10.26 0.21
CA LEU A 11 11.74 -10.83 1.55
C LEU A 11 10.41 -10.92 2.29
N PHE A 12 10.08 -12.11 2.80
CA PHE A 12 8.92 -12.33 3.65
C PHE A 12 9.27 -12.21 5.15
N GLN A 13 8.55 -11.36 5.87
CA GLN A 13 8.73 -11.11 7.30
C GLN A 13 7.38 -11.19 8.03
N GLY A 14 7.38 -11.72 9.26
CA GLY A 14 6.20 -11.70 10.13
C GLY A 14 6.37 -10.68 11.26
N LEU A 15 5.56 -9.62 11.30
CA LEU A 15 5.54 -8.68 12.43
C LEU A 15 4.46 -9.03 13.44
N GLN A 16 4.80 -9.15 14.71
CA GLN A 16 3.85 -9.54 15.75
C GLN A 16 2.80 -8.46 16.00
N LYS A 17 1.50 -8.84 16.03
CA LYS A 17 0.40 -7.96 16.45
C LYS A 17 0.25 -8.04 17.97
N VAL A 18 1.10 -7.34 18.71
CA VAL A 18 1.17 -7.37 20.18
C VAL A 18 -0.12 -6.95 20.90
N HIS A 19 -1.03 -6.24 20.22
CA HIS A 19 -2.33 -5.81 20.74
C HIS A 19 -3.44 -6.86 20.57
N LYS A 20 -3.14 -8.07 20.08
CA LYS A 20 -4.12 -9.16 19.89
C LYS A 20 -3.71 -10.39 20.70
N GLU A 21 -4.70 -11.07 21.25
CA GLU A 21 -4.50 -12.33 21.98
C GLU A 21 -3.80 -13.38 21.11
N GLY A 22 -2.88 -14.14 21.70
CA GLY A 22 -1.99 -15.06 20.99
C GLY A 22 -0.93 -14.38 20.11
N ALA A 23 -0.95 -13.05 20.03
CA ALA A 23 0.02 -12.22 19.32
C ALA A 23 0.33 -12.69 17.88
N PRO A 24 -0.70 -12.82 17.01
CA PRO A 24 -0.55 -13.34 15.65
C PRO A 24 0.38 -12.48 14.80
N LEU A 25 1.09 -13.09 13.85
CA LEU A 25 1.96 -12.38 12.91
C LEU A 25 1.15 -11.66 11.82
N ARG A 26 1.64 -10.48 11.42
CA ARG A 26 1.28 -9.77 10.21
C ARG A 26 2.34 -10.11 9.16
N PRO A 27 2.00 -10.89 8.12
CA PRO A 27 2.93 -11.14 7.03
C PRO A 27 3.19 -9.84 6.26
N ILE A 28 4.44 -9.60 5.91
CA ILE A 28 4.93 -8.45 5.14
C ILE A 28 5.89 -8.97 4.08
N VAL A 29 5.69 -8.54 2.84
CA VAL A 29 6.59 -8.80 1.73
C VAL A 29 7.31 -7.50 1.39
N SER A 30 8.62 -7.45 1.63
CA SER A 30 9.47 -6.32 1.29
C SER A 30 10.01 -6.47 -0.12
N LEU A 31 9.71 -5.48 -0.97
CA LEU A 31 10.22 -5.42 -2.34
C LEU A 31 11.62 -4.83 -2.46
N LYS A 32 12.24 -4.37 -1.37
CA LYS A 32 13.53 -3.68 -1.45
C LYS A 32 14.60 -4.60 -2.05
N GLY A 33 15.30 -4.13 -3.08
CA GLY A 33 16.30 -4.90 -3.80
C GLY A 33 15.76 -5.81 -4.91
N THR A 34 14.44 -5.88 -5.09
CA THR A 34 13.84 -6.62 -6.22
C THR A 34 13.91 -5.82 -7.53
N PRO A 35 13.90 -6.50 -8.70
CA PRO A 35 13.88 -5.82 -10.01
C PRO A 35 12.68 -4.89 -10.22
N THR A 36 11.55 -5.18 -9.59
CA THR A 36 10.31 -4.40 -9.75
C THR A 36 10.24 -3.20 -8.82
N PHE A 37 11.10 -3.09 -7.81
CA PHE A 37 11.08 -2.04 -6.80
C PHE A 37 11.10 -0.62 -7.41
N GLY A 38 12.04 -0.37 -8.33
CA GLY A 38 12.18 0.94 -8.97
C GLY A 38 10.95 1.33 -9.80
N ILE A 39 10.36 0.35 -10.50
CA ILE A 39 9.16 0.54 -11.31
C ILE A 39 7.95 0.81 -10.39
N ALA A 40 7.77 0.01 -9.34
CA ALA A 40 6.70 0.19 -8.36
C ALA A 40 6.78 1.56 -7.67
N LYS A 41 7.98 1.98 -7.26
CA LYS A 41 8.22 3.31 -6.67
C LYS A 41 7.93 4.44 -7.66
N TRP A 42 8.30 4.27 -8.92
CA TRP A 42 7.99 5.24 -9.98
C TRP A 42 6.48 5.33 -10.23
N LEU A 43 5.79 4.21 -10.38
CA LEU A 43 4.33 4.14 -10.55
C LEU A 43 3.61 4.82 -9.39
N SER A 44 3.99 4.51 -8.14
CA SER A 44 3.39 5.11 -6.94
C SER A 44 3.46 6.64 -6.94
N ARG A 45 4.53 7.22 -7.50
CA ARG A 45 4.67 8.69 -7.63
C ARG A 45 3.81 9.28 -8.74
N ARG A 46 3.46 8.50 -9.77
CA ARG A 46 2.58 8.94 -10.87
C ARG A 46 1.12 8.87 -10.51
N PHE A 47 0.75 7.97 -9.61
CA PHE A 47 -0.59 7.89 -9.07
C PHE A 47 -0.89 8.94 -7.99
N THR A 48 -0.02 9.94 -7.75
CA THR A 48 -0.22 10.98 -6.71
C THR A 48 -1.46 11.84 -6.89
N PHE A 49 -2.12 11.79 -8.06
CA PHE A 49 -3.47 12.34 -8.27
C PHE A 49 -4.57 11.63 -7.46
N ARG A 50 -4.19 10.68 -6.57
CA ARG A 50 -5.07 10.03 -5.59
C ARG A 50 -5.98 11.07 -4.96
N THR A 51 -7.30 10.84 -5.04
CA THR A 51 -8.41 11.32 -4.18
C THR A 51 -8.24 12.63 -3.39
N ALA A 52 -7.37 13.56 -3.80
CA ALA A 52 -7.03 14.76 -3.05
C ALA A 52 -8.25 15.68 -2.94
N ASP A 53 -9.11 15.62 -3.95
CA ASP A 53 -10.38 16.34 -4.04
C ASP A 53 -11.59 15.48 -3.67
N SER A 54 -11.37 14.28 -3.11
CA SER A 54 -12.48 13.41 -2.71
C SER A 54 -13.14 13.93 -1.44
N VAL A 55 -14.42 14.28 -1.56
CA VAL A 55 -15.25 14.79 -0.45
C VAL A 55 -15.34 13.79 0.72
N THR A 56 -15.26 12.49 0.42
CA THR A 56 -15.36 11.39 1.38
C THR A 56 -14.01 11.01 2.02
N THR A 57 -12.90 11.62 1.59
CA THR A 57 -11.58 11.39 2.18
C THR A 57 -11.33 12.37 3.32
N VAL A 58 -10.66 11.89 4.37
CA VAL A 58 -10.16 12.71 5.48
C VAL A 58 -8.67 12.45 5.64
N SER A 59 -7.86 13.49 5.58
CA SER A 59 -6.39 13.40 5.54
C SER A 59 -5.73 13.53 6.91
N SER A 60 -6.45 14.04 7.92
CA SER A 60 -5.94 14.21 9.28
C SER A 60 -7.02 14.06 10.33
N SER A 61 -6.61 13.77 11.58
CA SER A 61 -7.50 13.76 12.74
C SER A 61 -8.13 15.13 13.01
N THR A 62 -7.42 16.23 12.70
CA THR A 62 -7.94 17.59 12.87
C THR A 62 -9.09 17.84 11.90
N GLN A 63 -8.89 17.53 10.61
CA GLN A 63 -9.94 17.66 9.60
C GLN A 63 -11.15 16.77 9.91
N TYR A 64 -10.92 15.58 10.47
CA TYR A 64 -12.00 14.71 10.93
C TYR A 64 -12.82 15.38 12.04
N PHE A 65 -12.14 15.96 13.03
CA PHE A 65 -12.79 16.61 14.16
C PHE A 65 -13.58 17.85 13.74
N GLU A 66 -13.04 18.68 12.84
CA GLU A 66 -13.75 19.82 12.26
C GLU A 66 -15.07 19.38 11.61
N LYS A 67 -15.04 18.32 10.78
CA LYS A 67 -16.25 17.75 10.17
C LYS A 67 -17.24 17.23 11.20
N LEU A 68 -16.77 16.67 12.32
CA LEU A 68 -17.66 16.16 13.38
C LEU A 68 -18.35 17.27 14.16
N ILE A 69 -17.69 18.41 14.41
CA ILE A 69 -18.30 19.55 15.12
C ILE A 69 -19.49 20.09 14.35
N GLU A 70 -19.44 20.06 13.01
CA GLU A 70 -20.51 20.53 12.14
C GLU A 70 -21.76 19.61 12.14
N VAL A 71 -21.66 18.39 12.68
CA VAL A 71 -22.78 17.44 12.73
C VAL A 71 -23.69 17.78 13.92
N SER A 72 -24.94 18.17 13.60
CA SER A 72 -26.01 18.30 14.61
C SER A 72 -26.72 16.96 14.81
N LEU A 73 -26.87 16.53 16.06
CA LEU A 73 -27.49 15.26 16.42
C LEU A 73 -28.80 15.50 17.18
N LEU A 74 -29.82 14.70 16.88
CA LEU A 74 -31.04 14.60 17.66
C LEU A 74 -30.85 13.63 18.84
N PRO A 75 -31.63 13.75 19.93
CA PRO A 75 -31.56 12.81 21.06
C PRO A 75 -31.84 11.34 20.70
N SER A 76 -32.49 11.10 19.55
CA SER A 76 -32.78 9.76 19.02
C SER A 76 -31.64 9.17 18.19
N ASP A 77 -30.63 9.96 17.84
CA ASP A 77 -29.56 9.53 16.94
C ASP A 77 -28.55 8.67 17.70
N PHE A 78 -27.96 7.71 16.99
CA PHE A 78 -26.94 6.82 17.53
C PHE A 78 -25.79 6.69 16.56
N MET A 79 -24.59 6.53 17.10
CA MET A 79 -23.37 6.35 16.33
C MET A 79 -23.15 4.87 16.02
N VAL A 80 -22.82 4.57 14.76
CA VAL A 80 -22.42 3.23 14.32
C VAL A 80 -21.02 3.33 13.71
N SER A 81 -20.12 2.47 14.17
CA SER A 81 -18.76 2.34 13.62
C SER A 81 -18.59 0.99 12.93
N PHE A 82 -18.00 1.00 11.74
CA PHE A 82 -17.66 -0.20 10.98
C PHE A 82 -16.14 -0.35 10.89
N ASP A 83 -15.63 -1.57 11.09
CA ASP A 83 -14.23 -1.91 10.86
C ASP A 83 -14.11 -2.76 9.60
N VAL A 84 -13.26 -2.32 8.67
CA VAL A 84 -12.99 -3.05 7.43
C VAL A 84 -11.91 -4.10 7.70
N LYS A 85 -12.27 -5.38 7.58
CA LYS A 85 -11.30 -6.46 7.65
C LYS A 85 -10.64 -6.67 6.29
N SER A 86 -9.34 -6.96 6.32
CA SER A 86 -8.61 -7.49 5.16
C SER A 86 -8.64 -6.59 3.90
N ILE A 87 -8.63 -5.26 4.07
CA ILE A 87 -8.79 -4.27 2.98
C ILE A 87 -7.90 -4.52 1.75
N PHE A 88 -6.70 -5.09 1.91
CA PHE A 88 -5.80 -5.36 0.79
C PHE A 88 -6.11 -6.65 0.03
N THR A 89 -6.57 -7.69 0.72
CA THR A 89 -6.80 -9.02 0.14
C THR A 89 -8.25 -9.22 -0.29
N SER A 90 -9.16 -8.35 0.15
CA SER A 90 -10.61 -8.47 -0.11
C SER A 90 -11.07 -7.71 -1.35
N ILE A 91 -10.18 -7.01 -2.06
CA ILE A 91 -10.51 -6.26 -3.27
C ILE A 91 -10.35 -7.19 -4.48
N PRO A 92 -11.42 -7.45 -5.27
CA PRO A 92 -11.31 -8.21 -6.51
C PRO A 92 -10.36 -7.53 -7.52
N GLN A 93 -9.51 -8.32 -8.18
CA GLN A 93 -8.49 -7.78 -9.09
C GLN A 93 -9.09 -7.11 -10.32
N ASP A 94 -10.16 -7.71 -10.87
CA ASP A 94 -10.95 -7.15 -11.96
C ASP A 94 -11.54 -5.79 -11.63
N LEU A 95 -12.13 -5.65 -10.44
CA LEU A 95 -12.72 -4.38 -9.99
C LEU A 95 -11.66 -3.28 -9.85
N ALA A 96 -10.49 -3.63 -9.33
CA ALA A 96 -9.42 -2.66 -9.16
C ALA A 96 -8.73 -2.30 -10.49
N ASP A 97 -8.57 -3.25 -11.42
CA ASP A 97 -8.12 -2.98 -12.78
C ASP A 97 -9.07 -2.00 -13.50
N GLU A 98 -10.38 -2.22 -13.38
CA GLU A 98 -11.41 -1.32 -13.92
C GLU A 98 -11.31 0.07 -13.28
N THR A 99 -11.27 0.13 -11.95
CA THR A 99 -11.19 1.39 -11.19
C THR A 99 -9.96 2.20 -11.58
N ILE A 100 -8.79 1.55 -11.72
CA ILE A 100 -7.56 2.21 -12.15
C ILE A 100 -7.66 2.66 -13.60
N GLY A 101 -8.28 1.87 -14.48
CA GLY A 101 -8.57 2.26 -15.85
C GLY A 101 -9.38 3.56 -15.92
N LEU A 102 -10.47 3.65 -15.15
CA LEU A 102 -11.30 4.86 -15.06
C LEU A 102 -10.52 6.06 -14.51
N LEU A 103 -9.73 5.86 -13.46
CA LEU A 103 -8.89 6.90 -12.86
C LEU A 103 -7.83 7.43 -13.84
N LEU A 104 -7.20 6.54 -14.61
CA LEU A 104 -6.27 6.93 -15.67
C LEU A 104 -6.98 7.65 -16.82
N GLN A 105 -8.22 7.29 -17.15
CA GLN A 105 -8.98 8.02 -18.16
C GLN A 105 -9.24 9.48 -17.74
N ASP A 106 -9.70 9.67 -16.50
CA ASP A 106 -10.08 10.97 -15.95
C ASP A 106 -8.89 11.90 -15.66
N LYS A 107 -7.84 11.38 -15.02
CA LYS A 107 -6.80 12.21 -14.39
C LYS A 107 -5.40 12.10 -14.98
N TYR A 108 -5.16 11.11 -15.84
CA TYR A 108 -3.82 10.89 -16.40
C TYR A 108 -3.67 11.55 -17.77
N ASP A 109 -2.77 12.53 -17.84
CA ASP A 109 -2.42 13.24 -19.07
C ASP A 109 -1.30 12.51 -19.82
N GLU A 110 -1.60 11.94 -20.98
CA GLU A 110 -0.59 11.27 -21.82
C GLU A 110 0.40 12.25 -22.48
N THR A 111 0.07 13.54 -22.57
CA THR A 111 0.95 14.54 -23.20
C THR A 111 2.11 14.95 -22.31
N GLU A 112 1.89 14.96 -20.99
CA GLU A 112 2.92 15.23 -19.98
C GLU A 112 3.75 13.97 -19.62
N ASN A 113 3.31 12.80 -20.08
CA ASN A 113 3.86 11.51 -19.69
C ASN A 113 4.46 10.74 -20.88
N ARG A 114 5.56 10.02 -20.64
CA ARG A 114 6.22 9.21 -21.68
C ARG A 114 5.51 7.88 -21.98
N LEU A 115 4.60 7.46 -21.10
CA LEU A 115 3.89 6.18 -21.20
C LEU A 115 2.40 6.45 -21.33
N GLY A 116 1.74 5.72 -22.23
CA GLY A 116 0.28 5.75 -22.35
C GLY A 116 -0.42 4.96 -21.25
N LYS A 117 -1.73 5.18 -21.09
CA LYS A 117 -2.56 4.56 -20.05
C LYS A 117 -2.49 3.03 -20.06
N ALA A 118 -2.49 2.43 -21.26
CA ALA A 118 -2.37 0.97 -21.42
C ALA A 118 -1.01 0.43 -20.93
N GLN A 119 0.08 1.15 -21.17
CA GLN A 119 1.42 0.76 -20.71
C GLN A 119 1.54 0.90 -19.19
N ILE A 120 0.95 1.93 -18.60
CA ILE A 120 0.86 2.09 -17.13
C ILE A 120 0.10 0.91 -16.51
N LEU A 121 -1.04 0.53 -17.07
CA LEU A 121 -1.83 -0.59 -16.57
C LEU A 121 -1.06 -1.92 -16.70
N GLN A 122 -0.34 -2.13 -17.80
CA GLN A 122 0.52 -3.31 -17.97
C GLN A 122 1.66 -3.35 -16.94
N LEU A 123 2.35 -2.23 -16.72
CA LEU A 123 3.41 -2.14 -15.72
C LEU A 123 2.89 -2.36 -14.30
N LEU A 124 1.69 -1.86 -14.00
CA LEU A 124 1.06 -2.11 -12.72
C LEU A 124 0.82 -3.61 -12.53
N LYS A 125 0.16 -4.27 -13.49
CA LYS A 125 -0.07 -5.73 -13.45
C LYS A 125 1.23 -6.51 -13.30
N PHE A 126 2.29 -6.06 -13.95
CA PHE A 126 3.61 -6.65 -13.81
C PHE A 126 4.18 -6.49 -12.40
N CYS A 127 4.10 -5.29 -11.81
CA CYS A 127 4.56 -5.03 -10.44
C CYS A 127 3.75 -5.78 -9.37
N LEU A 128 2.49 -6.11 -9.64
CA LEU A 128 1.63 -6.86 -8.72
C LEU A 128 1.99 -8.35 -8.65
N ARG A 129 2.63 -8.90 -9.69
CA ARG A 129 3.19 -10.25 -9.66
C ARG A 129 4.49 -10.24 -8.86
N THR A 130 4.37 -10.46 -7.56
CA THR A 130 5.52 -10.50 -6.65
C THR A 130 5.83 -11.93 -6.24
N CYS A 131 7.06 -12.37 -6.49
CA CYS A 131 7.57 -13.62 -5.93
C CYS A 131 8.45 -13.35 -4.70
N PHE A 132 8.29 -14.15 -3.65
CA PHE A 132 9.09 -14.09 -2.44
C PHE A 132 9.59 -15.48 -2.05
N THR A 133 10.65 -15.54 -1.25
CA THR A 133 11.15 -16.79 -0.68
C THR A 133 10.77 -16.92 0.78
N PHE A 134 10.36 -18.13 1.18
CA PHE A 134 10.19 -18.52 2.57
C PHE A 134 10.64 -19.97 2.74
N ASP A 135 11.55 -20.22 3.68
CA ASP A 135 12.11 -21.55 3.95
C ASP A 135 12.64 -22.26 2.70
N GLY A 136 13.41 -21.53 1.88
CA GLY A 136 13.97 -22.04 0.61
C GLY A 136 12.96 -22.27 -0.52
N THR A 137 11.66 -22.08 -0.26
CA THR A 137 10.58 -22.26 -1.25
C THR A 137 10.17 -20.91 -1.83
N ILE A 138 9.95 -20.85 -3.14
CA ILE A 138 9.46 -19.66 -3.84
C ILE A 138 7.93 -19.67 -3.84
N TYR A 139 7.33 -18.55 -3.47
CA TYR A 139 5.90 -18.33 -3.46
C TYR A 139 5.55 -17.13 -4.33
N GLU A 140 4.42 -17.19 -5.04
CA GLU A 140 3.83 -16.05 -5.71
C GLU A 140 2.80 -15.39 -4.78
N HIS A 141 2.91 -14.08 -4.60
CA HIS A 141 1.99 -13.29 -3.81
C HIS A 141 0.78 -12.92 -4.67
N LEU A 142 -0.38 -13.47 -4.33
CA LEU A 142 -1.63 -13.26 -5.05
C LEU A 142 -2.40 -12.01 -4.60
N SER A 143 -1.85 -11.21 -3.66
CA SER A 143 -2.59 -10.06 -3.12
C SER A 143 -2.65 -8.92 -4.15
N PRO A 144 -3.84 -8.35 -4.36
CA PRO A 144 -4.10 -7.61 -5.57
C PRO A 144 -3.49 -6.21 -5.63
N TYR A 145 -3.20 -5.48 -4.53
CA TYR A 145 -2.72 -4.08 -4.70
C TYR A 145 -1.67 -3.47 -3.76
N PHE A 146 -1.10 -4.12 -2.73
CA PHE A 146 0.03 -3.50 -1.99
C PHE A 146 1.01 -4.48 -1.34
N THR A 147 2.26 -4.45 -1.80
CA THR A 147 3.47 -4.71 -1.00
C THR A 147 3.93 -3.39 -0.38
N THR A 148 4.28 -3.38 0.90
CA THR A 148 4.90 -2.21 1.53
C THR A 148 6.24 -1.90 0.86
N VAL A 149 6.31 -0.80 0.12
CA VAL A 149 7.57 -0.18 -0.31
C VAL A 149 8.12 0.58 0.90
N SER A 150 8.68 -0.14 1.88
CA SER A 150 9.35 0.49 3.01
C SER A 150 10.74 0.98 2.56
N ASP A 151 10.86 2.28 2.31
CA ASP A 151 12.16 2.97 2.23
C ASP A 151 12.75 3.23 3.63
N ASP A 152 11.91 3.27 4.67
CA ASP A 152 12.34 3.61 6.02
C ASP A 152 13.00 2.40 6.70
N GLY A 153 14.32 2.51 6.86
CA GLY A 153 15.04 1.72 7.85
C GLY A 153 14.40 1.98 9.21
N PHE A 154 13.88 0.93 9.84
CA PHE A 154 13.51 0.97 11.24
C PHE A 154 14.80 1.12 12.04
N GLU A 155 15.25 2.35 12.27
CA GLU A 155 16.27 2.62 13.27
C GLU A 155 15.71 2.17 14.62
N ARG A 156 16.32 1.11 15.16
CA ARG A 156 16.16 0.76 16.57
C ARG A 156 16.59 2.00 17.36
N LYS A 157 15.65 2.67 18.04
CA LYS A 157 16.01 3.48 19.18
C LYS A 157 16.66 2.55 20.20
N SER A 158 17.98 2.66 20.33
CA SER A 158 18.71 2.07 21.44
C SER A 158 18.22 2.75 22.72
N GLU A 159 17.51 2.01 23.56
CA GLU A 159 17.32 2.38 24.96
C GLU A 159 18.68 2.33 25.65
N THR A 160 19.10 3.45 26.22
CA THR A 160 20.21 3.51 27.18
C THR A 160 19.80 2.80 28.47
N PRO A 161 20.60 1.90 29.05
CA PRO A 161 20.40 1.48 30.42
C PRO A 161 20.90 2.60 31.35
N GLY A 162 20.00 3.11 32.18
CA GLY A 162 20.40 3.87 33.35
C GLY A 162 21.15 2.98 34.33
N GLN A 163 22.26 3.51 34.84
CA GLN A 163 22.71 3.34 36.21
C GLN A 163 23.03 4.72 36.75
#